data_AF-A0A699GXS2-F1
#
_entry.id   AF-A0A699GXS2-F1
#
_cell.length_a   1.000
_cell.length_b   1.000
_cell.length_c   1.000
_cell.angle_alpha   90.00
_cell.angle_beta   90.00
_cell.angle_gamma   90.00
#
_symmetry.space_group_name_H-M   'P 1'
#
loop_
_entity.id
_entity.type
_entity.pdbx_description
1 polymer ?
#
loop_
_entity_poly.entity_id
_entity_poly.type
_entity_poly.pdbx_seq_one_letter_code
_entity_poly.pdbx_strand_id
1 'polypeptide(L)'
;MNFSIWLLCFSIIIHSFDTTVAQNDFWGQYCGNENYTQNSPYEQNLEDVLYALTGTNNGFGFYSSTFGQASASALCRGDIEPESCRRCVDDATRRLRQVCPNQVLASGWYDMCFLRYSNGSMSTGVSVTGINRNNVSDSSFNQWNQSVTNLLGVLKLEAVGGGQLRKYASGNMTAGSTTLYGMMQCTPDLSATDCDACLAIAVGRTRMYERSVGVRVFLPWCLIRYEIYRFFNSTWFPAPPAPTPRVSPSSKSTSLGVIVGPILAVAVILVVVFFFIFRRRQKQKRKGPSLPEVQVGFSDSSPEGSKHQREDNDTGEMNDFNLGNATRWKRGSGKTIIKELGPRSCRV
;
A
#
# COMPACT_ATOMS: atom_id res chain seq x y z
N MET A 1 -19.58 39.26 -39.88
CA MET A 1 -20.25 38.30 -39.00
C MET A 1 -19.26 37.38 -38.25
N ASN A 2 -18.02 37.83 -37.95
CA ASN A 2 -16.94 36.93 -37.50
C ASN A 2 -16.27 37.28 -36.16
N PHE A 3 -16.55 38.45 -35.57
CA PHE A 3 -15.90 38.86 -34.31
C PHE A 3 -16.67 38.37 -33.07
N SER A 4 -18.01 38.39 -33.10
CA SER A 4 -18.85 37.86 -32.01
C SER A 4 -18.68 36.34 -31.82
N ILE A 5 -18.44 35.59 -32.89
CA ILE A 5 -18.25 34.13 -32.81
C ILE A 5 -16.92 33.81 -32.10
N TRP A 6 -15.87 34.59 -32.36
CA TRP A 6 -14.58 34.44 -31.71
C TRP A 6 -14.61 34.74 -30.20
N LEU A 7 -15.37 35.77 -29.79
CA LEU A 7 -15.57 36.09 -28.37
C LEU A 7 -16.36 35.00 -27.63
N LEU A 8 -17.35 34.39 -28.27
CA LEU A 8 -18.10 33.27 -27.70
C LEU A 8 -17.23 32.01 -27.58
N CYS A 9 -16.36 31.73 -28.55
CA CYS A 9 -15.40 30.62 -28.45
C CYS A 9 -14.37 30.87 -27.33
N PHE A 10 -13.88 32.10 -27.16
CA PHE A 10 -12.93 32.44 -26.11
C PHE A 10 -13.57 32.37 -24.70
N SER A 11 -14.83 32.76 -24.54
CA SER A 11 -15.54 32.63 -23.25
C SER A 11 -15.82 31.17 -22.88
N ILE A 12 -16.07 30.29 -23.86
CA ILE A 12 -16.25 28.85 -23.62
C ILE A 12 -14.93 28.21 -23.20
N ILE A 13 -13.80 28.61 -23.80
CA ILE A 13 -12.46 28.10 -23.42
C ILE A 13 -12.07 28.55 -22.00
N ILE A 14 -12.40 29.77 -21.59
CA ILE A 14 -12.10 30.26 -20.23
C ILE A 14 -12.97 29.59 -19.15
N HIS A 15 -14.21 29.16 -19.48
CA HIS A 15 -15.06 28.39 -18.56
C HIS A 15 -14.76 26.87 -18.56
N SER A 16 -13.84 26.40 -19.39
CA SER A 16 -13.50 24.97 -19.50
C SER A 16 -12.31 24.54 -18.62
N PHE A 17 -11.70 25.44 -17.85
CA PHE A 17 -10.49 25.16 -17.07
C PHE A 17 -10.59 25.42 -15.57
N ASP A 18 -11.78 25.32 -14.99
CA ASP A 18 -11.93 25.15 -13.54
C ASP A 18 -12.63 23.82 -13.22
N THR A 19 -12.02 22.70 -13.59
CA THR A 19 -12.18 21.51 -12.76
C THR A 19 -11.40 21.77 -11.49
N THR A 20 -12.03 22.45 -10.52
CA THR A 20 -11.64 22.28 -9.13
C THR A 20 -11.83 20.79 -8.82
N VAL A 21 -10.76 20.01 -8.98
CA VAL A 21 -10.70 18.70 -8.34
C VAL A 21 -10.83 19.02 -6.87
N ALA A 22 -12.01 18.78 -6.30
CA ALA A 22 -12.18 18.82 -4.87
C ALA A 22 -11.06 17.95 -4.30
N GLN A 23 -10.10 18.57 -3.59
CA GLN A 23 -9.06 17.81 -2.93
C GLN A 23 -9.80 16.81 -2.06
N ASN A 24 -9.64 15.51 -2.35
CA ASN A 24 -10.28 14.46 -1.59
C ASN A 24 -9.95 14.75 -0.13
N ASP A 25 -10.96 15.00 0.70
CA ASP A 25 -10.71 15.35 2.09
C ASP A 25 -10.30 14.11 2.88
N PHE A 26 -9.58 14.29 3.98
CA PHE A 26 -9.29 13.17 4.86
C PHE A 26 -10.62 12.59 5.37
N TRP A 27 -10.76 11.26 5.33
CA TRP A 27 -11.94 10.64 5.94
C TRP A 27 -11.87 10.68 7.48
N GLY A 28 -10.67 10.92 8.04
CA GLY A 28 -10.45 11.22 9.44
C GLY A 28 -9.15 11.99 9.66
N GLN A 29 -9.10 12.79 10.72
CA GLN A 29 -7.90 13.53 11.13
C GLN A 29 -7.83 13.71 12.64
N TYR A 30 -6.64 13.94 13.15
CA TYR A 30 -6.37 14.27 14.54
C TYR A 30 -5.36 15.41 14.62
N CYS A 31 -5.77 16.50 15.26
CA CYS A 31 -4.90 17.61 15.61
C CYS A 31 -4.63 17.55 17.12
N GLY A 32 -3.37 17.50 17.52
CA GLY A 32 -2.96 17.49 18.92
C GLY A 32 -3.37 18.77 19.66
N ASN A 33 -3.37 18.73 21.00
CA ASN A 33 -3.72 19.92 21.80
C ASN A 33 -2.55 20.90 21.97
N GLU A 34 -1.33 20.44 21.75
CA GLU A 34 -0.13 21.26 21.85
C GLU A 34 0.13 21.96 20.53
N ASN A 35 0.29 23.28 20.59
CA ASN A 35 0.60 24.11 19.45
C ASN A 35 2.04 24.61 19.54
N TYR A 36 2.74 24.61 18.41
CA TYR A 36 4.01 25.30 18.31
C TYR A 36 3.81 26.78 18.00
N THR A 37 4.82 27.59 18.29
CA THR A 37 4.83 29.02 17.97
C THR A 37 5.22 29.23 16.52
N GLN A 38 4.56 30.18 15.84
CA GLN A 38 4.92 30.57 14.48
C GLN A 38 6.37 31.08 14.41
N ASN A 39 7.08 30.74 13.35
CA ASN A 39 8.51 30.99 13.12
C ASN A 39 9.43 30.34 14.17
N SER A 40 8.95 29.31 14.89
CA SER A 40 9.80 28.56 15.81
C SER A 40 10.75 27.63 15.05
N PRO A 41 11.88 27.21 15.67
CA PRO A 41 12.74 26.17 15.11
C PRO A 41 11.99 24.86 14.81
N TYR A 42 10.93 24.56 15.58
CA TYR A 42 10.10 23.39 15.33
C TYR A 42 9.30 23.51 14.02
N GLU A 43 8.73 24.68 13.72
CA GLU A 43 8.00 24.89 12.47
C GLU A 43 8.90 24.68 11.25
N GLN A 44 10.11 25.24 11.27
CA GLN A 44 11.10 25.04 10.21
C GLN A 44 11.46 23.56 10.05
N ASN A 45 11.77 22.88 11.17
CA ASN A 45 12.05 21.45 11.18
C ASN A 45 10.88 20.63 10.60
N LEU A 46 9.63 21.04 10.88
CA LEU A 46 8.43 20.38 10.37
C LEU A 46 8.25 20.60 8.87
N GLU A 47 8.58 21.77 8.34
CA GLU A 47 8.58 22.01 6.89
C GLU A 47 9.62 21.17 6.18
N ASP A 48 10.85 21.15 6.71
CA ASP A 48 11.97 20.38 6.14
C ASP A 48 11.69 18.87 6.16
N VAL A 49 11.15 18.34 7.27
CA VAL A 49 10.83 16.90 7.38
C VAL A 49 9.71 16.49 6.42
N LEU A 50 8.67 17.32 6.25
CA LEU A 50 7.55 17.03 5.34
C LEU A 50 7.97 17.14 3.86
N TYR A 51 8.85 18.09 3.54
CA TYR A 51 9.42 18.22 2.20
C TYR A 51 10.29 17.01 1.84
N ALA A 52 11.15 16.55 2.78
CA ALA A 52 12.02 15.40 2.54
C ALA A 52 11.26 14.06 2.50
N LEU A 53 10.12 13.95 3.20
CA LEU A 53 9.41 12.69 3.44
C LEU A 53 9.13 11.91 2.17
N THR A 54 8.72 12.56 1.08
CA THR A 54 8.26 11.87 -0.14
C THR A 54 9.40 11.20 -0.90
N GLY A 55 10.65 11.57 -0.59
CA GLY A 55 11.87 10.91 -1.08
C GLY A 55 12.34 9.73 -0.23
N THR A 56 11.69 9.40 0.89
CA THR A 56 12.18 8.37 1.85
C THR A 56 11.43 7.04 1.81
N ASN A 57 10.76 6.72 0.70
CA ASN A 57 10.08 5.44 0.54
C ASN A 57 11.06 4.26 0.73
N ASN A 58 10.71 3.30 1.57
CA ASN A 58 11.46 2.06 1.75
C ASN A 58 11.33 1.06 0.56
N GLY A 59 10.65 1.47 -0.51
CA GLY A 59 10.34 0.66 -1.69
C GLY A 59 9.02 -0.12 -1.59
N PHE A 60 8.35 -0.08 -0.43
CA PHE A 60 7.11 -0.84 -0.13
C PHE A 60 5.99 0.06 0.41
N GLY A 61 6.10 1.38 0.21
CA GLY A 61 5.06 2.35 0.54
C GLY A 61 5.11 2.87 1.98
N PHE A 62 6.20 2.62 2.71
CA PHE A 62 6.46 3.26 4.01
C PHE A 62 7.50 4.36 3.85
N TYR A 63 7.18 5.54 4.39
CA TYR A 63 8.00 6.73 4.37
C TYR A 63 8.26 7.15 5.82
N SER A 64 9.49 7.53 6.12
CA SER A 64 9.86 8.01 7.45
C SER A 64 11.01 9.00 7.33
N SER A 65 10.96 10.08 8.10
CA SER A 65 12.01 11.09 8.14
C SER A 65 12.01 11.80 9.49
N THR A 66 13.18 12.27 9.91
CA THR A 66 13.36 13.09 11.10
C THR A 66 14.30 14.24 10.76
N PHE A 67 13.90 15.45 11.13
CA PHE A 67 14.70 16.66 10.96
C PHE A 67 14.64 17.47 12.26
N GLY A 68 15.80 17.70 12.88
CA GLY A 68 15.88 18.36 14.17
C GLY A 68 14.95 17.73 15.21
N GLN A 69 13.93 18.48 15.62
CA GLN A 69 12.94 18.04 16.62
C GLN A 69 11.68 17.42 16.03
N ALA A 70 11.49 17.43 14.70
CA ALA A 70 10.28 16.95 14.05
C ALA A 70 10.51 15.58 13.41
N SER A 71 9.57 14.65 13.59
CA SER A 71 9.54 13.36 12.91
C SER A 71 8.23 13.22 12.14
N ALA A 72 8.30 12.68 10.93
CA ALA A 72 7.14 12.37 10.11
C ALA A 72 7.23 10.94 9.57
N SER A 73 6.07 10.30 9.43
CA SER A 73 5.96 9.02 8.74
C SER A 73 4.65 8.95 7.97
N ALA A 74 4.68 8.23 6.85
CA ALA A 74 3.50 7.92 6.08
C ALA A 74 3.52 6.45 5.67
N LEU A 75 2.34 5.86 5.53
CA LEU A 75 2.20 4.49 5.08
C LEU A 75 1.04 4.38 4.10
N CYS A 76 1.34 3.90 2.91
CA CYS A 76 0.35 3.51 1.92
C CYS A 76 -0.23 2.14 2.26
N ARG A 77 -1.49 1.92 1.88
CA ARG A 77 -2.10 0.60 1.95
C ARG A 77 -1.33 -0.36 1.04
N GLY A 78 -1.10 -1.60 1.50
CA GLY A 78 -0.15 -2.53 0.88
C GLY A 78 -0.44 -2.96 -0.57
N ASP A 79 -1.63 -2.64 -1.09
CA ASP A 79 -2.10 -2.90 -2.46
C ASP A 79 -2.10 -1.66 -3.37
N ILE A 80 -1.55 -0.52 -2.91
CA ILE A 80 -1.47 0.71 -3.70
C ILE A 80 -0.19 0.72 -4.54
N GLU A 81 -0.33 1.07 -5.82
CA GLU A 81 0.77 1.23 -6.76
C GLU A 81 1.75 2.34 -6.33
N PRO A 82 3.07 2.20 -6.55
CA PRO A 82 4.07 3.17 -6.11
C PRO A 82 3.77 4.64 -6.44
N GLU A 83 3.33 4.95 -7.66
CA GLU A 83 3.09 6.33 -8.07
C GLU A 83 1.82 6.91 -7.45
N SER A 84 0.75 6.11 -7.33
CA SER A 84 -0.46 6.49 -6.61
C SER A 84 -0.21 6.66 -5.11
N CYS A 85 0.67 5.83 -4.55
CA CYS A 85 1.15 5.95 -3.19
C CYS A 85 1.91 7.26 -2.98
N ARG A 86 2.88 7.59 -3.85
CA ARG A 86 3.64 8.85 -3.80
C ARG A 86 2.72 10.06 -3.84
N ARG A 87 1.77 10.09 -4.79
CA ARG A 87 0.78 11.17 -4.90
C ARG A 87 -0.08 11.31 -3.63
N CYS A 88 -0.54 10.19 -3.07
CA CYS A 88 -1.32 10.21 -1.82
C CYS A 88 -0.52 10.83 -0.66
N VAL A 89 0.77 10.50 -0.53
CA VAL A 89 1.64 11.07 0.50
C VAL A 89 1.89 12.55 0.25
N ASP A 90 2.16 12.97 -1.00
CA ASP A 90 2.30 14.37 -1.40
C ASP A 90 1.03 15.19 -1.08
N ASP A 91 -0.15 14.65 -1.33
CA ASP A 91 -1.42 15.31 -1.00
C ASP A 91 -1.64 15.36 0.52
N ALA A 92 -1.29 14.30 1.24
CA ALA A 92 -1.45 14.23 2.68
C ALA A 92 -0.54 15.23 3.43
N THR A 93 0.70 15.46 2.97
CA THR A 93 1.61 16.45 3.59
C THR A 93 1.01 17.85 3.53
N ARG A 94 0.48 18.25 2.37
CA ARG A 94 -0.18 19.54 2.16
C ARG A 94 -1.48 19.65 2.95
N ARG A 95 -2.37 18.66 2.83
CA ARG A 95 -3.69 18.71 3.44
C ARG A 95 -3.59 18.73 4.97
N LEU A 96 -2.67 17.97 5.55
CA LEU A 96 -2.55 17.89 7.01
C LEU A 96 -2.13 19.24 7.63
N ARG A 97 -1.27 20.00 6.95
CA ARG A 97 -0.91 21.37 7.37
C ARG A 97 -2.06 22.37 7.22
N GLN A 98 -3.00 22.15 6.29
CA GLN A 98 -4.18 23.02 6.16
C GLN A 98 -5.18 22.79 7.30
N VAL A 99 -5.41 21.53 7.66
CA VAL A 99 -6.44 21.15 8.65
C VAL A 99 -5.93 21.18 10.09
N CYS A 100 -4.62 21.03 10.30
CA CYS A 100 -3.94 21.17 11.58
C CYS A 100 -2.79 22.20 11.45
N PRO A 101 -3.10 23.52 11.46
CA PRO A 101 -2.17 24.57 11.01
C PRO A 101 -0.96 24.78 11.92
N ASN A 102 -1.07 24.50 13.22
CA ASN A 102 -0.05 24.85 14.20
C ASN A 102 0.16 23.80 15.29
N GLN A 103 -0.36 22.59 15.09
CA GLN A 103 -0.21 21.52 16.08
C GLN A 103 1.15 20.86 15.99
N VAL A 104 1.73 20.55 17.15
CA VAL A 104 2.99 19.79 17.26
C VAL A 104 2.80 18.34 16.80
N LEU A 105 1.60 17.78 17.01
CA LEU A 105 1.27 16.42 16.61
C LEU A 105 0.04 16.46 15.71
N ALA A 106 0.12 15.86 14.54
CA ALA A 106 -1.05 15.65 13.71
C ALA A 106 -1.04 14.28 13.01
N SER A 107 -2.23 13.80 12.64
CA SER A 107 -2.41 12.62 11.81
C SER A 107 -3.59 12.80 10.87
N GLY A 108 -3.45 12.35 9.64
CA GLY A 108 -4.49 12.36 8.62
C GLY A 108 -4.58 11.01 7.93
N TRP A 109 -5.80 10.56 7.66
CA TRP A 109 -6.06 9.27 7.03
C TRP A 109 -6.86 9.47 5.74
N TYR A 110 -6.27 9.01 4.64
CA TYR A 110 -6.99 8.68 3.40
C TYR A 110 -7.30 7.19 3.36
N ASP A 111 -8.05 6.76 2.33
CA ASP A 111 -8.29 5.34 2.08
C ASP A 111 -7.01 4.62 1.58
N MET A 112 -6.17 5.36 0.85
CA MET A 112 -4.98 4.85 0.18
C MET A 112 -3.70 4.99 1.01
N CYS A 113 -3.61 6.00 1.87
CA CYS A 113 -2.45 6.22 2.73
C CYS A 113 -2.83 6.99 3.99
N PHE A 114 -1.94 6.99 4.98
CA PHE A 114 -2.03 7.91 6.11
C PHE A 114 -0.68 8.55 6.39
N LEU A 115 -0.72 9.73 7.00
CA LEU A 115 0.45 10.50 7.37
C LEU A 115 0.33 10.97 8.82
N ARG A 116 1.44 10.97 9.54
CA ARG A 116 1.56 11.54 10.87
C ARG A 116 2.87 12.28 11.05
N TYR A 117 2.86 13.30 11.88
CA TYR A 117 4.07 13.95 12.40
C TYR A 117 3.94 14.27 13.89
N SER A 118 5.08 14.40 14.56
CA SER A 118 5.18 14.71 15.99
C SER A 118 6.57 15.29 16.33
N ASN A 119 6.78 15.72 17.57
CA ASN A 119 8.09 16.09 18.12
C ASN A 119 8.81 14.95 18.87
N GLY A 120 8.37 13.70 18.68
CA GLY A 120 8.84 12.56 19.47
C GLY A 120 7.84 11.40 19.49
N SER A 121 7.79 10.66 20.60
CA SER A 121 6.95 9.45 20.71
C SER A 121 5.46 9.77 20.66
N MET A 122 4.75 9.11 19.75
CA MET A 122 3.30 9.23 19.58
C MET A 122 2.55 8.60 20.77
N SER A 123 1.39 9.15 21.14
CA SER A 123 0.49 8.48 22.08
C SER A 123 -0.30 7.37 21.40
N THR A 124 -0.43 6.21 22.06
CA THR A 124 -1.31 5.10 21.67
C THR A 124 -2.81 5.46 21.74
N GLY A 125 -3.16 6.60 22.34
CA GLY A 125 -4.54 7.06 22.49
C GLY A 125 -5.17 7.61 21.20
N VAL A 126 -4.37 7.95 20.18
CA VAL A 126 -4.89 8.48 18.91
C VAL A 126 -5.48 7.36 18.08
N SER A 127 -6.76 7.47 17.74
CA SER A 127 -7.41 6.51 16.85
C SER A 127 -8.57 7.13 16.11
N VAL A 128 -8.85 6.63 14.91
CA VAL A 128 -10.09 6.92 14.20
C VAL A 128 -10.78 5.60 13.86
N THR A 129 -12.09 5.53 14.15
CA THR A 129 -12.94 4.40 13.80
C THR A 129 -14.01 4.84 12.82
N GLY A 130 -14.13 4.14 11.70
CA GLY A 130 -15.27 4.23 10.79
C GLY A 130 -16.07 2.95 10.81
N ILE A 131 -17.38 3.05 10.68
CA ILE A 131 -18.29 1.90 10.68
C ILE A 131 -19.23 1.97 9.49
N ASN A 132 -19.58 0.80 8.96
CA ASN A 132 -20.69 0.62 8.07
C ASN A 132 -21.98 0.71 8.89
N ARG A 133 -22.96 1.49 8.41
CA ARG A 133 -24.22 1.70 9.13
C ARG A 133 -25.15 0.49 9.05
N ASN A 134 -24.90 -0.41 8.10
CA ASN A 134 -25.65 -1.64 7.97
C ASN A 134 -25.17 -2.67 9.01
N ASN A 135 -26.12 -3.40 9.57
CA ASN A 135 -25.87 -4.46 10.54
C ASN A 135 -26.25 -5.82 9.98
N VAL A 136 -25.59 -6.87 10.46
CA VAL A 136 -26.02 -8.25 10.27
C VAL A 136 -27.34 -8.49 11.01
N SER A 137 -28.20 -9.35 10.45
CA SER A 137 -29.43 -9.80 11.10
C SER A 137 -29.14 -10.65 12.35
N ASP A 138 -30.09 -10.72 13.29
CA ASP A 138 -29.94 -11.54 14.49
C ASP A 138 -29.72 -13.02 14.19
N SER A 139 -30.38 -13.55 13.15
CA SER A 139 -30.25 -14.94 12.73
C SER A 139 -28.84 -15.33 12.27
N SER A 140 -28.08 -14.37 11.73
CA SER A 140 -26.73 -14.61 11.18
C SER A 140 -25.61 -14.08 12.07
N PHE A 141 -25.93 -13.43 13.19
CA PHE A 141 -24.97 -12.74 14.06
C PHE A 141 -23.84 -13.65 14.57
N ASN A 142 -24.16 -14.83 15.08
CA ASN A 142 -23.14 -15.74 15.63
C ASN A 142 -22.14 -16.21 14.56
N GLN A 143 -22.66 -16.59 13.38
CA GLN A 143 -21.83 -17.01 12.26
C GLN A 143 -20.98 -15.85 11.73
N TRP A 144 -21.56 -14.64 11.65
CA TRP A 144 -20.85 -13.43 11.26
C TRP A 144 -19.70 -13.13 12.22
N ASN A 145 -19.97 -13.08 13.52
CA ASN A 145 -18.97 -12.77 14.54
C ASN A 145 -17.82 -13.80 14.55
N GLN A 146 -18.15 -15.09 14.37
CA GLN A 146 -17.14 -16.14 14.22
C GLN A 146 -16.29 -15.93 12.96
N SER A 147 -16.91 -15.59 11.83
CA SER A 147 -16.19 -15.36 10.56
C SER A 147 -15.28 -14.14 10.65
N VAL A 148 -15.73 -13.05 11.27
CA VAL A 148 -14.89 -11.86 11.55
C VAL A 148 -13.72 -12.23 12.44
N THR A 149 -13.96 -12.95 13.54
CA THR A 149 -12.90 -13.38 14.47
C THR A 149 -11.85 -14.24 13.77
N ASN A 150 -12.29 -15.21 12.96
CA ASN A 150 -11.39 -16.11 12.23
C ASN A 150 -10.58 -15.37 11.17
N LEU A 151 -11.22 -14.53 10.35
CA LEU A 151 -10.53 -13.76 9.32
C LEU A 151 -9.50 -12.82 9.93
N LEU A 152 -9.87 -12.03 10.94
CA LEU A 152 -8.93 -11.12 11.60
C LEU A 152 -7.80 -11.88 12.32
N GLY A 153 -8.07 -13.07 12.86
CA GLY A 153 -7.04 -13.93 13.44
C GLY A 153 -5.97 -14.33 12.44
N VAL A 154 -6.38 -14.81 11.26
CA VAL A 154 -5.46 -15.21 10.17
C VAL A 154 -4.67 -14.01 9.65
N LEU A 155 -5.36 -12.91 9.34
CA LEU A 155 -4.72 -11.71 8.79
C LEU A 155 -3.74 -11.07 9.78
N LYS A 156 -4.02 -11.12 11.08
CA LYS A 156 -3.10 -10.62 12.11
C LYS A 156 -1.78 -11.38 12.08
N LEU A 157 -1.84 -12.72 12.06
CA LEU A 157 -0.65 -13.56 12.04
C LEU A 157 0.22 -13.30 10.80
N GLU A 158 -0.41 -13.19 9.63
CA GLU A 158 0.27 -12.89 8.38
C GLU A 158 0.91 -11.50 8.38
N ALA A 159 0.18 -10.46 8.81
CA ALA A 159 0.70 -9.10 8.87
C ALA A 159 1.89 -8.98 9.85
N VAL A 160 1.80 -9.62 11.02
CA VAL A 160 2.90 -9.69 12.01
C VAL A 160 4.14 -10.37 11.41
N GLY A 161 3.93 -11.42 10.62
CA GLY A 161 4.97 -12.19 9.94
C GLY A 161 5.62 -11.51 8.73
N GLY A 162 5.14 -10.34 8.29
CA GLY A 162 5.59 -9.65 7.06
C GLY A 162 7.02 -9.08 7.05
N GLY A 163 7.87 -9.43 8.03
CA GLY A 163 9.27 -8.98 8.06
C GLY A 163 9.45 -7.47 8.29
N GLN A 164 10.57 -6.92 7.83
CA GLN A 164 10.99 -5.52 8.10
C GLN A 164 10.57 -4.52 7.02
N LEU A 165 10.13 -4.99 5.84
CA LEU A 165 9.83 -4.11 4.71
C LEU A 165 8.33 -3.83 4.57
N ARG A 166 7.47 -4.82 4.86
CA ARG A 166 6.02 -4.69 4.68
C ARG A 166 5.24 -5.64 5.57
N LYS A 167 4.52 -5.09 6.55
CA LYS A 167 3.64 -5.84 7.45
C LYS A 167 2.18 -5.65 7.04
N TYR A 168 1.72 -6.40 6.03
CA TYR A 168 0.39 -6.27 5.45
C TYR A 168 -0.19 -7.65 5.15
N ALA A 169 -1.47 -7.84 5.45
CA ALA A 169 -2.24 -8.98 5.03
C ALA A 169 -3.63 -8.53 4.57
N SER A 170 -4.16 -9.22 3.56
CA SER A 170 -5.51 -9.02 3.06
C SER A 170 -6.09 -10.34 2.60
N GLY A 171 -7.38 -10.53 2.77
CA GLY A 171 -8.03 -11.79 2.47
C GLY A 171 -9.53 -11.71 2.58
N ASN A 172 -10.18 -12.85 2.40
CA ASN A 172 -11.61 -12.96 2.53
C ASN A 172 -12.00 -14.32 3.13
N MET A 173 -13.25 -14.38 3.59
CA MET A 173 -13.86 -15.59 4.12
C MET A 173 -15.37 -15.56 3.87
N THR A 174 -15.97 -16.72 3.66
CA THR A 174 -17.43 -16.83 3.58
C THR A 174 -18.03 -16.67 4.97
N ALA A 175 -18.99 -15.76 5.11
CA ALA A 175 -19.75 -15.49 6.31
C ALA A 175 -21.26 -15.63 6.00
N GLY A 176 -21.78 -16.86 6.11
CA GLY A 176 -23.14 -17.18 5.68
C GLY A 176 -23.26 -17.15 4.17
N SER A 177 -24.18 -16.33 3.64
CA SER A 177 -24.37 -16.11 2.21
C SER A 177 -23.53 -14.96 1.65
N THR A 178 -22.75 -14.28 2.49
CA THR A 178 -21.96 -13.10 2.12
C THR A 178 -20.48 -13.40 2.19
N THR A 179 -19.68 -12.74 1.36
CA THR A 179 -18.22 -12.78 1.47
C THR A 179 -17.74 -11.61 2.33
N LEU A 180 -17.03 -11.92 3.40
CA LEU A 180 -16.35 -10.95 4.25
C LEU A 180 -14.95 -10.71 3.70
N TYR A 181 -14.59 -9.45 3.45
CA TYR A 181 -13.26 -9.02 3.04
C TYR A 181 -12.57 -8.31 4.20
N GLY A 182 -11.28 -8.53 4.38
CA GLY A 182 -10.52 -7.92 5.47
C GLY A 182 -9.07 -7.62 5.09
N MET A 183 -8.49 -6.63 5.78
CA MET A 183 -7.06 -6.35 5.77
C MET A 183 -6.57 -5.93 7.14
N MET A 184 -5.28 -6.16 7.38
CA MET A 184 -4.55 -5.68 8.56
C MET A 184 -3.16 -5.21 8.13
N GLN A 185 -2.69 -4.11 8.71
CA GLN A 185 -1.40 -3.54 8.35
C GLN A 185 -0.74 -2.89 9.54
N CYS A 186 0.59 -3.03 9.65
CA CYS A 186 1.44 -2.31 10.58
C CYS A 186 2.46 -1.45 9.82
N THR A 187 2.94 -0.39 10.45
CA THR A 187 4.14 0.31 9.98
C THR A 187 5.35 -0.64 10.12
N PRO A 188 6.22 -0.74 9.10
CA PRO A 188 7.33 -1.69 9.11
C PRO A 188 8.39 -1.47 10.20
N ASP A 189 8.46 -0.27 10.79
CA ASP A 189 9.35 0.08 11.91
C ASP A 189 8.98 -0.62 13.22
N LEU A 190 7.78 -1.18 13.34
CA LEU A 190 7.40 -1.98 14.51
C LEU A 190 8.08 -3.36 14.51
N SER A 191 8.45 -3.83 15.71
CA SER A 191 8.78 -5.24 15.92
C SER A 191 7.55 -6.13 15.65
N ALA A 192 7.75 -7.44 15.49
CA ALA A 192 6.64 -8.38 15.36
C ALA A 192 5.72 -8.34 16.60
N THR A 193 6.31 -8.24 17.80
CA THR A 193 5.58 -8.14 19.07
C THR A 193 4.76 -6.86 19.15
N ASP A 194 5.34 -5.71 18.78
CA ASP A 194 4.63 -4.42 18.84
C ASP A 194 3.53 -4.34 17.79
N CYS A 195 3.76 -4.92 16.61
CA CYS A 195 2.72 -5.05 15.58
C CYS A 195 1.55 -5.91 16.07
N ASP A 196 1.83 -7.06 16.71
CA ASP A 196 0.77 -7.91 17.27
C ASP A 196 -0.03 -7.18 18.35
N ALA A 197 0.66 -6.48 19.25
CA ALA A 197 0.04 -5.68 20.31
C ALA A 197 -0.84 -4.56 19.74
N CYS A 198 -0.36 -3.83 18.73
CA CYS A 198 -1.13 -2.77 18.07
C CYS A 198 -2.38 -3.35 17.41
N LEU A 199 -2.23 -4.43 16.63
CA LEU A 199 -3.34 -5.07 15.95
C LEU A 199 -4.35 -5.69 16.93
N ALA A 200 -3.89 -6.22 18.07
CA ALA A 200 -4.77 -6.70 19.13
C ALA A 200 -5.62 -5.58 19.74
N ILE A 201 -5.05 -4.38 19.95
CA ILE A 201 -5.81 -3.20 20.37
C ILE A 201 -6.83 -2.80 19.31
N ALA A 202 -6.45 -2.79 18.03
CA ALA A 202 -7.36 -2.47 16.94
C ALA A 202 -8.53 -3.48 16.87
N VAL A 203 -8.26 -4.77 16.98
CA VAL A 203 -9.29 -5.83 17.06
C VAL A 203 -10.17 -5.66 18.30
N GLY A 204 -9.60 -5.29 19.44
CA GLY A 204 -10.39 -4.98 20.64
C GLY A 204 -11.41 -3.85 20.41
N ARG A 205 -11.05 -2.85 19.60
CA ARG A 205 -11.94 -1.72 19.27
C ARG A 205 -13.10 -2.09 18.35
N THR A 206 -12.97 -3.15 17.53
CA THR A 206 -14.09 -3.61 16.68
C THR A 206 -15.21 -4.25 17.47
N ARG A 207 -14.93 -4.76 18.68
CA ARG A 207 -15.93 -5.42 19.54
C ARG A 207 -17.09 -4.50 19.92
N MET A 208 -16.86 -3.18 19.94
CA MET A 208 -17.93 -2.19 20.16
C MET A 208 -18.94 -2.11 19.00
N TYR A 209 -18.62 -2.74 17.86
CA TYR A 209 -19.36 -2.68 16.60
C TYR A 209 -19.56 -4.09 16.00
N GLU A 210 -19.68 -5.12 16.85
CA GLU A 210 -19.79 -6.53 16.45
C GLU A 210 -20.94 -6.85 15.48
N ARG A 211 -21.98 -6.00 15.46
CA ARG A 211 -23.11 -6.13 14.54
C ARG A 211 -22.87 -5.48 13.18
N SER A 212 -21.94 -4.56 13.07
CA SER A 212 -21.68 -3.82 11.83
C SER A 212 -21.09 -4.74 10.77
N VAL A 213 -21.56 -4.59 9.53
CA VAL A 213 -21.04 -5.36 8.39
C VAL A 213 -19.69 -4.84 7.87
N GLY A 214 -19.18 -3.75 8.46
CA GLY A 214 -17.88 -3.22 8.10
C GLY A 214 -17.33 -2.27 9.14
N VAL A 215 -16.06 -2.42 9.51
CA VAL A 215 -15.39 -1.57 10.48
C VAL A 215 -13.97 -1.31 10.01
N ARG A 216 -13.54 -0.05 10.12
CA ARG A 216 -12.14 0.35 9.96
C ARG A 216 -11.66 1.01 11.24
N VAL A 217 -10.51 0.57 11.75
CA VAL A 217 -9.86 1.19 12.91
C VAL A 217 -8.45 1.54 12.50
N PHE A 218 -8.10 2.81 12.66
CA PHE A 218 -6.76 3.32 12.44
C PHE A 218 -6.17 3.74 13.77
N LEU A 219 -5.00 3.17 14.08
CA LEU A 219 -4.11 3.54 15.17
C LEU A 219 -2.85 4.16 14.56
N PRO A 220 -1.94 4.75 15.35
CA PRO A 220 -0.81 5.49 14.79
C PRO A 220 0.20 4.62 14.05
N TRP A 221 0.23 3.32 14.33
CA TRP A 221 1.17 2.37 13.73
C TRP A 221 0.53 1.14 13.11
N CYS A 222 -0.78 0.98 13.22
CA CYS A 222 -1.46 -0.13 12.58
C CYS A 222 -2.90 0.20 12.27
N LEU A 223 -3.47 -0.55 11.35
CA LEU A 223 -4.85 -0.40 10.97
C LEU A 223 -5.47 -1.75 10.63
N ILE A 224 -6.78 -1.80 10.76
CA ILE A 224 -7.60 -2.93 10.33
C ILE A 224 -8.79 -2.38 9.56
N ARG A 225 -9.25 -3.14 8.58
CA ARG A 225 -10.53 -2.88 7.94
C ARG A 225 -11.17 -4.19 7.53
N TYR A 226 -12.46 -4.31 7.76
CA TYR A 226 -13.27 -5.34 7.11
C TYR A 226 -14.56 -4.73 6.55
N GLU A 227 -15.07 -5.32 5.48
CA GLU A 227 -16.30 -4.93 4.77
C GLU A 227 -16.90 -6.15 4.05
N ILE A 228 -18.15 -6.04 3.61
CA ILE A 228 -18.83 -7.05 2.78
C ILE A 228 -18.61 -6.86 1.26
N TYR A 229 -17.80 -5.87 0.87
CA TYR A 229 -17.37 -5.65 -0.50
C TYR A 229 -15.86 -5.64 -0.57
N ARG A 230 -15.30 -6.01 -1.72
CA ARG A 230 -13.86 -5.97 -1.94
C ARG A 230 -13.40 -4.52 -2.08
N PHE A 231 -12.42 -4.11 -1.27
CA PHE A 231 -11.86 -2.75 -1.28
C PHE A 231 -10.34 -2.72 -1.51
N PHE A 232 -9.72 -3.88 -1.74
CA PHE A 232 -8.28 -4.02 -1.97
C PHE A 232 -8.00 -4.82 -3.26
N ASN A 233 -6.87 -4.49 -3.87
CA ASN A 233 -6.33 -5.17 -5.03
C ASN A 233 -5.26 -6.20 -4.64
N SER A 234 -4.74 -6.93 -5.62
CA SER A 234 -3.55 -7.75 -5.41
C SER A 234 -2.37 -6.87 -4.99
N THR A 235 -1.55 -7.34 -4.05
CA THR A 235 -0.39 -6.57 -3.60
C THR A 235 0.60 -6.42 -4.75
N TRP A 236 0.90 -5.17 -5.12
CA TRP A 236 1.90 -4.84 -6.16
C TRP A 236 3.30 -5.31 -5.79
N PHE A 237 3.60 -5.37 -4.49
CA PHE A 237 4.90 -5.80 -4.01
C PHE A 237 4.95 -7.31 -3.84
N PRO A 238 6.04 -7.97 -4.28
CA PRO A 238 6.25 -9.39 -4.02
C PRO A 238 6.18 -9.67 -2.51
N ALA A 239 5.75 -10.88 -2.16
CA ALA A 239 5.78 -11.32 -0.77
C ALA A 239 7.24 -11.24 -0.25
N PRO A 240 7.48 -10.76 0.97
CA PRO A 240 8.80 -10.85 1.59
C PRO A 240 9.30 -12.31 1.54
N PRO A 241 10.59 -12.55 1.28
CA PRO A 241 11.13 -13.90 1.26
C PRO A 241 10.86 -14.60 2.60
N ALA A 242 10.32 -15.82 2.54
CA ALA A 242 10.04 -16.60 3.74
C ALA A 242 11.32 -16.78 4.58
N PRO A 243 11.24 -16.77 5.92
CA PRO A 243 12.39 -17.06 6.77
C PRO A 243 12.91 -18.45 6.44
N THR A 244 14.17 -18.53 5.99
CA THR A 244 14.85 -19.80 5.73
C THR A 244 14.83 -20.67 7.00
N PRO A 245 14.40 -21.93 6.93
CA PRO A 245 14.51 -22.85 8.07
C PRO A 245 15.98 -22.98 8.48
N ARG A 246 16.25 -22.83 9.78
CA ARG A 246 17.58 -23.10 10.37
C ARG A 246 17.89 -24.59 10.20
N VAL A 247 18.71 -24.92 9.21
CA VAL A 247 19.25 -26.28 9.06
C VAL A 247 20.43 -26.43 10.01
N SER A 248 20.24 -27.23 11.07
CA SER A 248 21.34 -27.74 11.89
C SER A 248 22.23 -28.66 11.04
N PRO A 249 23.56 -28.62 11.18
CA PRO A 249 24.46 -29.39 10.32
C PRO A 249 24.38 -30.87 10.67
N SER A 250 23.66 -31.64 9.84
CA SER A 250 23.67 -33.11 9.89
C SER A 250 24.71 -33.64 8.91
N SER A 251 25.44 -34.65 9.39
CA SER A 251 26.61 -35.32 8.80
C SER A 251 26.48 -35.64 7.31
N LYS A 252 27.53 -35.32 6.55
CA LYS A 252 27.70 -35.68 5.15
C LYS A 252 27.82 -37.20 4.99
N SER A 253 26.93 -37.80 4.21
CA SER A 253 27.22 -39.02 3.45
C SER A 253 27.10 -38.71 1.96
N THR A 254 28.22 -38.78 1.27
CA THR A 254 28.33 -38.51 -0.17
C THR A 254 27.78 -39.72 -0.94
N SER A 255 26.65 -39.55 -1.64
CA SER A 255 26.20 -40.48 -2.67
C SER A 255 26.35 -39.81 -4.03
N LEU A 256 27.27 -40.34 -4.85
CA LEU A 256 27.47 -39.96 -6.24
C LEU A 256 26.34 -40.57 -7.10
N GLY A 257 25.60 -39.72 -7.80
CA GLY A 257 24.62 -40.03 -8.83
C GLY A 257 23.58 -38.90 -8.84
N VAL A 258 23.38 -38.09 -9.88
CA VAL A 258 23.44 -38.33 -11.32
C VAL A 258 23.72 -36.98 -12.01
N ILE A 259 24.91 -36.79 -12.57
CA ILE A 259 25.17 -35.78 -13.62
C ILE A 259 25.11 -36.51 -14.95
N VAL A 260 23.92 -36.96 -15.34
CA VAL A 260 23.65 -37.57 -16.66
C VAL A 260 22.42 -36.88 -17.23
N GLY A 261 22.62 -35.63 -17.64
CA GLY A 261 21.59 -34.78 -18.21
C GLY A 261 22.20 -33.70 -19.10
N PRO A 262 23.14 -32.88 -18.59
CA PRO A 262 23.70 -31.79 -19.41
C PRO A 262 24.77 -32.26 -20.41
N ILE A 263 25.40 -33.42 -20.23
CA ILE A 263 26.46 -33.93 -21.12
C ILE A 263 25.88 -34.42 -22.47
N LEU A 264 24.71 -35.06 -22.44
CA LEU A 264 24.06 -35.58 -23.65
C LEU A 264 23.52 -34.45 -24.54
N ALA A 265 22.99 -33.38 -23.94
CA ALA A 265 22.50 -32.22 -24.71
C ALA A 265 23.62 -31.49 -25.44
N VAL A 266 24.78 -31.28 -24.80
CA VAL A 266 25.94 -30.63 -25.42
C VAL A 266 26.52 -31.49 -26.54
N ALA A 267 26.61 -32.82 -26.35
CA ALA A 267 27.08 -33.74 -27.39
C ALA A 267 26.19 -33.72 -28.64
N VAL A 268 24.86 -33.71 -28.48
CA VAL A 268 23.92 -33.63 -29.61
C VAL A 268 24.06 -32.31 -30.37
N ILE A 269 24.20 -31.18 -29.66
CA ILE A 269 24.40 -29.87 -30.29
C ILE A 269 25.71 -29.85 -31.11
N LEU A 270 26.80 -30.40 -30.57
CA LEU A 270 28.08 -30.46 -31.28
C LEU A 270 27.99 -31.33 -32.55
N VAL A 271 27.26 -32.45 -32.52
CA VAL A 271 27.04 -33.30 -33.69
C VAL A 271 26.21 -32.59 -34.77
N VAL A 272 25.16 -31.87 -34.39
CA VAL A 272 24.32 -31.11 -35.34
C VAL A 272 25.13 -29.98 -35.99
N VAL A 273 25.90 -29.22 -35.20
CA VAL A 273 26.76 -28.16 -35.73
C VAL A 273 27.81 -28.73 -36.68
N PHE A 274 28.46 -29.84 -36.31
CA PHE A 274 29.44 -30.51 -37.16
C PHE A 274 28.82 -31.00 -38.48
N PHE A 275 27.62 -31.58 -38.44
CA PHE A 275 26.87 -32.01 -39.62
C PHE A 275 26.55 -30.83 -40.55
N PHE A 276 26.11 -29.69 -40.02
CA PHE A 276 25.85 -28.50 -40.81
C PHE A 276 27.11 -27.90 -41.44
N ILE A 277 28.23 -27.86 -40.71
CA ILE A 277 29.53 -27.41 -41.25
C ILE A 277 29.99 -28.36 -42.36
N PHE A 278 29.86 -29.67 -42.18
CA PHE A 278 30.24 -30.66 -43.16
C PHE A 278 29.41 -30.55 -44.45
N ARG A 279 28.08 -30.35 -44.34
CA ARG A 279 27.21 -30.10 -45.51
C ARG A 279 27.52 -28.79 -46.21
N ARG A 280 27.88 -27.73 -45.47
CA ARG A 280 28.33 -26.46 -46.07
C ARG A 280 29.64 -26.63 -46.84
N ARG A 281 30.60 -27.39 -46.28
CA ARG A 281 31.86 -27.72 -46.99
C ARG A 281 31.63 -28.58 -48.23
N GLN A 282 30.69 -29.53 -48.21
CA GLN A 282 30.31 -30.29 -49.41
C GLN A 282 29.66 -29.41 -50.49
N LYS A 283 28.83 -28.42 -50.10
CA LYS A 283 28.24 -27.46 -51.06
C LYS A 283 29.29 -26.51 -51.64
N GLN A 284 30.34 -26.15 -50.90
CA GLN A 284 31.44 -25.33 -51.41
C GLN A 284 32.37 -26.09 -52.38
N LYS A 285 32.49 -27.42 -52.28
CA LYS A 285 33.18 -28.23 -53.29
C LYS A 285 32.44 -28.33 -54.64
N ARG A 286 31.19 -27.84 -54.74
CA ARG A 286 30.35 -27.90 -55.97
C ARG A 286 30.18 -26.57 -56.69
N LYS A 287 30.89 -25.51 -56.32
CA LYS A 287 30.93 -24.26 -57.09
C LYS A 287 32.35 -24.05 -57.63
N GLY A 288 32.54 -24.33 -58.91
CA GLY A 288 33.75 -23.95 -59.65
C GLY A 288 33.90 -22.42 -59.73
N PRO A 289 35.10 -21.91 -60.02
CA PRO A 289 35.42 -20.50 -59.89
C PRO A 289 34.87 -19.69 -61.07
N SER A 290 34.16 -18.59 -60.78
CA SER A 290 33.85 -17.54 -61.75
C SER A 290 34.58 -16.25 -61.36
N LEU A 291 35.24 -15.65 -62.37
CA LEU A 291 36.01 -14.40 -62.35
C LEU A 291 35.22 -13.18 -61.81
N PRO A 292 35.92 -12.13 -61.33
CA PRO A 292 35.29 -10.88 -60.92
C PRO A 292 34.98 -10.00 -62.13
N GLU A 293 34.00 -9.09 -62.03
CA GLU A 293 34.25 -7.64 -61.94
C GLU A 293 32.95 -6.79 -62.00
N VAL A 294 33.11 -5.58 -61.44
CA VAL A 294 32.43 -4.30 -61.71
C VAL A 294 31.25 -3.92 -60.80
N GLN A 295 31.53 -2.95 -59.94
CA GLN A 295 30.56 -2.07 -59.29
C GLN A 295 30.13 -0.94 -60.24
N VAL A 296 28.86 -0.57 -60.20
CA VAL A 296 28.43 0.82 -60.45
C VAL A 296 27.28 1.12 -59.48
N GLY A 297 27.44 2.19 -58.69
CA GLY A 297 26.39 2.72 -57.84
C GLY A 297 25.53 3.75 -58.56
N PHE A 298 24.34 4.04 -58.01
CA PHE A 298 23.72 5.35 -58.10
C PHE A 298 22.62 5.51 -57.03
N SER A 299 22.60 6.70 -56.44
CA SER A 299 21.67 7.24 -55.45
C SER A 299 20.29 7.54 -56.07
N ASP A 300 19.21 7.63 -55.29
CA ASP A 300 18.55 8.92 -54.96
C ASP A 300 17.27 8.79 -54.09
N SER A 301 17.06 9.83 -53.29
CA SER A 301 15.81 10.49 -52.84
C SER A 301 14.64 9.78 -52.12
N SER A 302 14.31 10.37 -50.95
CA SER A 302 13.07 10.41 -50.14
C SER A 302 11.83 10.97 -50.92
N PRO A 303 10.58 11.18 -50.38
CA PRO A 303 10.06 11.06 -48.99
C PRO A 303 8.57 10.58 -48.81
N GLU A 304 8.13 10.62 -47.53
CA GLU A 304 6.75 10.86 -47.00
C GLU A 304 5.69 9.73 -46.88
N GLY A 305 5.00 9.69 -45.71
CA GLY A 305 3.66 9.08 -45.61
C GLY A 305 3.20 8.47 -44.26
N SER A 306 2.81 9.34 -43.32
CA SER A 306 1.89 9.21 -42.16
C SER A 306 0.89 8.01 -42.05
N LYS A 307 0.67 7.46 -40.83
CA LYS A 307 -0.57 7.64 -40.01
C LYS A 307 -0.67 6.74 -38.75
N HIS A 308 -1.29 7.36 -37.73
CA HIS A 308 -1.76 6.88 -36.42
C HIS A 308 -2.81 5.75 -36.45
N GLN A 309 -2.90 4.97 -35.36
CA GLN A 309 -4.09 4.94 -34.49
C GLN A 309 -3.83 4.33 -33.10
N ARG A 310 -4.48 4.93 -32.10
CA ARG A 310 -4.54 4.60 -30.67
C ARG A 310 -6.03 4.35 -30.37
N GLU A 311 -6.34 3.33 -29.58
CA GLU A 311 -7.67 3.09 -29.03
C GLU A 311 -7.57 3.21 -27.50
N ASP A 312 -8.34 4.14 -26.95
CA ASP A 312 -8.68 4.25 -25.53
C ASP A 312 -10.08 3.66 -25.33
N ASN A 313 -10.31 2.98 -24.21
CA ASN A 313 -11.66 2.68 -23.74
C ASN A 313 -11.71 2.80 -22.21
N ASP A 314 -12.65 3.60 -21.75
CA ASP A 314 -12.90 3.98 -20.35
C ASP A 314 -14.35 3.57 -19.99
N THR A 315 -14.62 3.41 -18.69
CA THR A 315 -15.93 3.55 -17.97
C THR A 315 -15.82 2.84 -16.61
N GLY A 316 -15.85 3.57 -15.48
CA GLY A 316 -17.05 3.87 -14.66
C GLY A 316 -16.93 3.10 -13.33
N GLU A 317 -17.27 3.55 -12.11
CA GLU A 317 -18.34 4.41 -11.62
C GLU A 317 -18.06 4.69 -10.11
N MET A 318 -18.46 5.85 -9.54
CA MET A 318 -18.13 6.27 -8.17
C MET A 318 -19.40 6.58 -7.38
N ASN A 319 -19.55 5.98 -6.18
CA ASN A 319 -20.69 6.17 -5.28
C ASN A 319 -20.33 7.01 -4.05
N ASP A 320 -21.32 7.82 -3.65
CA ASP A 320 -21.31 8.89 -2.66
C ASP A 320 -21.38 8.38 -1.20
N PHE A 321 -20.70 9.02 -0.24
CA PHE A 321 -20.78 8.69 1.20
C PHE A 321 -20.71 9.94 2.09
N ASN A 322 -21.64 10.03 3.05
CA ASN A 322 -21.83 11.20 3.92
C ASN A 322 -21.53 10.87 5.40
N LEU A 323 -20.77 11.72 6.09
CA LEU A 323 -20.20 11.47 7.42
C LEU A 323 -21.19 11.66 8.60
N GLY A 324 -20.93 10.93 9.69
CA GLY A 324 -21.50 11.15 11.02
C GLY A 324 -20.46 11.73 11.97
N ASN A 325 -20.88 12.66 12.82
CA ASN A 325 -20.05 13.50 13.70
C ASN A 325 -19.14 12.74 14.68
N ALA A 326 -17.93 13.25 14.85
CA ALA A 326 -16.98 12.88 15.89
C ALA A 326 -17.47 13.32 17.28
N THR A 327 -17.51 12.40 18.25
CA THR A 327 -17.85 12.70 19.64
C THR A 327 -16.60 13.06 20.45
N ARG A 328 -16.59 14.29 20.94
CA ARG A 328 -15.60 14.87 21.87
C ARG A 328 -15.95 14.44 23.30
N TRP A 329 -15.08 13.67 23.96
CA TRP A 329 -15.24 13.40 25.40
C TRP A 329 -14.61 14.52 26.24
N LYS A 330 -15.47 15.24 26.99
CA LYS A 330 -15.08 16.14 28.08
C LYS A 330 -14.62 15.33 29.28
N ARG A 331 -13.50 15.75 29.86
CA ARG A 331 -12.91 15.25 31.11
C ARG A 331 -13.81 15.68 32.28
N GLY A 332 -14.51 14.73 32.89
CA GLY A 332 -15.26 14.92 34.13
C GLY A 332 -14.41 14.54 35.33
N SER A 333 -14.15 15.48 36.22
CA SER A 333 -13.56 15.28 37.54
C SER A 333 -14.50 14.46 38.42
N GLY A 334 -14.07 13.26 38.83
CA GLY A 334 -14.81 12.39 39.75
C GLY A 334 -13.86 11.74 40.75
N LYS A 335 -14.09 12.01 42.03
CA LYS A 335 -13.28 11.61 43.19
C LYS A 335 -13.06 10.10 43.28
N THR A 336 -11.83 9.74 43.62
CA THR A 336 -11.41 8.42 44.11
C THR A 336 -12.21 8.01 45.34
N ILE A 337 -12.91 6.87 45.29
CA ILE A 337 -13.30 6.11 46.47
C ILE A 337 -12.63 4.74 46.37
N ILE A 338 -11.69 4.51 47.29
CA ILE A 338 -11.02 3.24 47.52
C ILE A 338 -12.05 2.27 48.13
N LYS A 339 -12.23 1.10 47.52
CA LYS A 339 -12.77 -0.09 48.19
C LYS A 339 -11.78 -1.22 48.01
N GLU A 340 -11.07 -1.53 49.09
CA GLU A 340 -10.34 -2.79 49.26
C GLU A 340 -11.29 -3.98 49.17
N LEU A 341 -10.91 -5.00 48.40
CA LEU A 341 -11.35 -6.38 48.61
C LEU A 341 -10.15 -7.30 48.32
N GLY A 342 -9.73 -8.02 49.36
CA GLY A 342 -8.57 -8.91 49.41
C GLY A 342 -8.71 -10.23 48.63
N PRO A 343 -7.71 -11.11 48.76
CA PRO A 343 -7.35 -12.11 47.75
C PRO A 343 -8.25 -13.35 47.81
N ARG A 344 -8.64 -13.89 46.66
CA ARG A 344 -9.24 -15.23 46.56
C ARG A 344 -8.23 -16.24 46.04
N SER A 345 -7.95 -17.17 46.92
CA SER A 345 -7.14 -18.38 46.81
C SER A 345 -7.61 -19.31 45.67
N CYS A 346 -6.65 -19.90 44.96
CA CYS A 346 -6.83 -21.06 44.10
C CYS A 346 -6.89 -22.35 44.94
N ARG A 347 -7.80 -23.27 44.61
CA ARG A 347 -7.65 -24.70 44.91
C ARG A 347 -8.24 -25.57 43.81
N VAL A 348 -7.35 -26.41 43.30
CA VAL A 348 -7.42 -27.77 42.71
C VAL A 348 -8.62 -28.10 41.85
#